data_AF-A0A427AK24-F1
#
_entry.id   AF-A0A427AK24-F1
#
_cell.length_a   1.000
_cell.length_b   1.000
_cell.length_c   1.000
_cell.angle_alpha   90.00
_cell.angle_beta   90.00
_cell.angle_gamma   90.00
#
_symmetry.space_group_name_H-M   'P 1'
#
loop_
_entity.id
_entity.type
_entity.pdbx_description
1 polymer ?
#
loop_
_entity_poly.entity_id
_entity_poly.type
_entity_poly.pdbx_seq_one_letter_code
_entity_poly.pdbx_strand_id
1 'polypeptide(L)'
;MWYSRLKPASISSFDLLTKELELNFLASTRLRPTVASLINIAQGSKETLALFGGCFAVEVRRVRDVHPSLAIQAFIMGLRPFRFFWSMIKRPPTTVPEMLQPANQYIAAETIGVKNGTIRCVPELNNPEDNPQDP
;
A
#
# COMPACT_ATOMS: atom_id res chain seq x y z
N MET A 1 17.72 5.50 26.79
CA MET A 1 17.36 4.07 26.79
C MET A 1 16.32 3.81 27.86
N TRP A 2 15.38 2.86 27.68
CA TRP A 2 14.28 2.64 28.63
C TRP A 2 14.75 2.03 29.97
N TYR A 3 15.73 1.12 29.92
CA TYR A 3 16.25 0.41 31.09
C TYR A 3 16.96 1.31 32.12
N SER A 4 17.40 2.51 31.73
CA SER A 4 18.02 3.46 32.67
C SER A 4 17.01 4.10 33.63
N ARG A 5 15.71 3.85 33.43
CA ARG A 5 14.61 4.29 34.30
C ARG A 5 14.22 3.23 35.33
N LEU A 6 14.77 2.01 35.22
CA LEU A 6 14.48 0.93 36.15
C LEU A 6 15.18 1.19 37.48
N LYS A 7 14.49 0.89 38.58
CA LYS A 7 15.12 0.93 39.90
C LYS A 7 16.18 -0.17 39.99
N PRO A 8 17.32 0.06 40.67
CA PRO A 8 18.29 -1.01 40.94
C PRO A 8 17.61 -2.22 41.58
N ALA A 9 18.00 -3.42 41.15
CA ALA A 9 17.45 -4.70 41.63
C ALA A 9 15.92 -4.89 41.49
N SER A 10 15.25 -4.10 40.64
CA SER A 10 13.81 -4.23 40.41
C SER A 10 13.40 -5.44 39.55
N ILE A 11 14.32 -5.98 38.76
CA ILE A 11 14.07 -7.17 37.94
C ILE A 11 14.58 -8.39 38.72
N SER A 12 13.64 -9.18 39.25
CA SER A 12 13.93 -10.38 40.04
C SER A 12 13.85 -11.69 39.25
N SER A 13 13.36 -11.64 38.00
CA SER A 13 13.20 -12.82 37.14
C SER A 13 13.26 -12.46 35.66
N PHE A 14 13.52 -13.48 34.84
CA PHE A 14 13.48 -13.34 33.38
C PHE A 14 12.06 -12.99 32.88
N ASP A 15 11.01 -13.52 33.51
CA ASP A 15 9.62 -13.20 33.14
C ASP A 15 9.29 -11.73 33.39
N LEU A 16 9.78 -11.17 34.50
CA LEU A 16 9.60 -9.75 34.80
C LEU A 16 10.38 -8.86 33.83
N LEU A 17 11.60 -9.26 33.45
CA LEU A 17 12.36 -8.58 32.39
C LEU A 17 11.61 -8.57 31.07
N THR A 18 11.05 -9.72 30.68
CA THR A 18 10.29 -9.87 29.43
C THR A 18 9.06 -8.96 29.44
N LYS A 19 8.30 -8.93 30.54
CA LYS A 19 7.15 -8.02 30.69
C LYS A 19 7.55 -6.54 30.59
N GLU A 20 8.61 -6.13 31.29
CA GLU A 20 9.10 -4.75 31.22
C GLU A 20 9.59 -4.40 29.81
N LEU A 21 10.30 -5.31 29.14
CA LEU A 21 10.71 -5.13 27.75
C LEU A 21 9.51 -4.99 26.82
N GLU A 22 8.50 -5.85 26.93
CA GLU A 22 7.28 -5.78 26.13
C GLU A 22 6.52 -4.47 26.35
N LEU A 23 6.35 -4.04 27.59
CA LEU A 23 5.70 -2.77 27.92
C LEU A 23 6.46 -1.58 27.34
N ASN A 24 7.79 -1.58 27.47
CA ASN A 24 8.63 -0.53 26.92
C ASN A 24 8.70 -0.57 25.39
N PHE A 25 8.68 -1.77 24.79
CA PHE A 25 8.57 -1.96 23.36
C PHE A 25 7.25 -1.39 22.89
N LEU A 26 6.10 -1.81 23.43
CA LEU A 26 4.78 -1.28 23.08
C LEU A 26 4.64 0.24 23.27
N ALA A 27 5.27 0.79 24.31
CA ALA A 27 5.31 2.23 24.55
C ALA A 27 6.21 2.97 23.54
N SER A 28 7.31 2.36 23.11
CA SER A 28 8.28 2.94 22.16
C SER A 28 7.97 2.66 20.69
N THR A 29 7.24 1.58 20.37
CA THR A 29 6.73 1.23 19.04
C THR A 29 5.55 2.09 18.63
N ARG A 30 5.08 2.99 19.51
CA ARG A 30 4.31 4.16 19.08
C ARG A 30 5.20 5.18 18.36
N LEU A 31 6.17 4.72 17.56
CA LEU A 31 6.71 5.53 16.50
C LEU A 31 5.53 5.89 15.61
N ARG A 32 5.19 7.18 15.60
CA ARG A 32 4.18 7.68 14.68
C ARG A 32 4.61 7.29 13.28
N PRO A 33 3.72 6.69 12.47
CA PRO A 33 4.01 6.45 11.07
C PRO A 33 4.48 7.74 10.41
N THR A 34 5.55 7.63 9.65
CA THR A 34 6.12 8.75 8.90
C THR A 34 5.73 8.59 7.44
N VAL A 35 5.97 9.62 6.62
CA VAL A 35 5.80 9.49 5.16
C VAL A 35 6.61 8.31 4.60
N ALA A 36 7.80 8.05 5.14
CA ALA A 36 8.64 6.92 4.74
C ALA A 36 7.96 5.56 5.02
N SER A 37 7.10 5.47 6.04
CA SER A 37 6.33 4.26 6.33
C SER A 37 5.36 3.91 5.20
N LEU A 38 4.84 4.91 4.46
CA LEU A 38 3.91 4.68 3.34
C LEU A 38 4.60 4.03 2.14
N ILE A 39 5.86 4.38 1.89
CA ILE A 39 6.65 3.83 0.77
C ILE A 39 6.96 2.34 0.98
N ASN A 40 6.98 1.90 2.24
CA ASN A 40 7.22 0.50 2.59
C ASN A 40 5.97 -0.39 2.49
N ILE A 41 4.79 0.18 2.20
CA ILE A 41 3.57 -0.60 1.97
C ILE A 41 3.60 -1.10 0.53
N ALA A 42 3.67 -2.42 0.36
CA ALA A 42 3.65 -3.06 -0.95
C ALA A 42 2.49 -4.04 -1.06
N GLN A 43 1.83 -4.03 -2.20
CA GLN A 43 0.77 -4.96 -2.58
C GLN A 43 1.35 -6.37 -2.73
N GLY A 44 0.80 -7.33 -1.99
CA GLY A 44 1.18 -8.72 -2.09
C GLY A 44 0.90 -9.32 -3.47
N SER A 45 1.66 -10.36 -3.86
CA SER A 45 1.50 -11.02 -5.16
C SER A 45 0.10 -11.56 -5.42
N LYS A 46 -0.59 -12.02 -4.36
CA LYS A 46 -1.97 -12.53 -4.39
C LYS A 46 -3.00 -11.56 -3.79
N GLU A 47 -2.57 -10.41 -3.30
CA GLU A 47 -3.43 -9.43 -2.63
C GLU A 47 -4.24 -8.63 -3.67
N THR A 48 -5.56 -8.54 -3.51
CA THR A 48 -6.39 -7.74 -4.40
C THR A 48 -6.11 -6.25 -4.24
N LEU A 49 -6.43 -5.45 -5.25
CA LEU A 49 -6.25 -3.99 -5.16
C LEU A 49 -7.08 -3.38 -4.03
N ALA A 50 -8.24 -3.96 -3.74
CA ALA A 50 -9.12 -3.53 -2.66
C ALA A 50 -8.50 -3.73 -1.27
N LEU A 51 -7.87 -4.89 -1.01
CA LEU A 51 -7.21 -5.17 0.26
C LEU A 51 -6.01 -4.25 0.48
N PHE A 52 -5.15 -4.14 -0.54
CA PHE A 52 -4.02 -3.23 -0.51
C PHE A 52 -4.46 -1.77 -0.28
N GLY A 53 -5.45 -1.29 -1.04
CA GLY A 53 -5.97 0.06 -0.89
C GLY A 53 -6.56 0.34 0.49
N GLY A 54 -7.22 -0.66 1.10
CA GLY A 54 -7.71 -0.59 2.47
C GLY A 54 -6.58 -0.43 3.49
N CYS A 55 -5.55 -1.28 3.41
CA CYS A 55 -4.36 -1.20 4.27
C CYS A 55 -3.63 0.13 4.10
N PHE A 56 -3.43 0.57 2.86
CA PHE A 56 -2.79 1.84 2.54
C PHE A 56 -3.56 3.04 3.12
N ALA A 57 -4.90 3.05 2.97
CA ALA A 57 -5.74 4.11 3.51
C ALA A 57 -5.69 4.20 5.04
N VAL A 58 -5.60 3.07 5.73
CA VAL A 58 -5.42 3.04 7.20
C VAL A 58 -4.09 3.69 7.57
N GLU A 59 -3.00 3.37 6.88
CA GLU A 59 -1.69 3.90 7.23
C GLU A 59 -1.55 5.38 6.87
N VAL A 60 -2.07 5.83 5.73
CA VAL A 60 -2.12 7.25 5.33
C VAL A 60 -2.81 8.09 6.41
N ARG A 61 -3.91 7.60 7.00
CA ARG A 61 -4.64 8.30 8.08
C ARG A 61 -3.84 8.43 9.37
N ARG A 62 -2.83 7.58 9.59
CA ARG A 62 -1.98 7.60 10.80
C ARG A 62 -0.80 8.55 10.66
N VAL A 63 -0.40 8.88 9.43
CA VAL A 63 0.62 9.89 9.13
C VAL A 63 0.00 11.28 9.20
N ARG A 64 0.62 12.20 9.93
CA ARG A 64 0.18 13.61 10.00
C ARG A 64 0.66 14.38 8.78
N ASP A 65 -0.19 15.28 8.27
CA ASP A 65 0.15 16.29 7.25
C ASP A 65 0.81 15.72 5.98
N VAL A 66 0.41 14.50 5.57
CA VAL A 66 0.92 13.90 4.33
C VAL A 66 0.43 14.69 3.12
N HIS A 67 1.38 15.18 2.32
CA HIS A 67 1.05 15.89 1.09
C HIS A 67 0.40 14.91 0.09
N PRO A 68 -0.69 15.28 -0.60
CA PRO A 68 -1.41 14.39 -1.51
C PRO A 68 -0.51 13.75 -2.59
N SER A 69 0.43 14.50 -3.16
CA SER A 69 1.37 13.95 -4.15
C SER A 69 2.26 12.83 -3.61
N LEU A 70 2.67 12.92 -2.33
CA LEU A 70 3.47 11.87 -1.68
C LEU A 70 2.64 10.63 -1.42
N ALA A 71 1.37 10.79 -1.04
CA ALA A 71 0.45 9.66 -0.89
C ALA A 71 0.19 8.96 -2.23
N ILE A 72 0.00 9.73 -3.31
CA ILE A 72 -0.16 9.19 -4.67
C ILE A 72 1.09 8.44 -5.11
N GLN A 73 2.28 9.03 -4.92
CA GLN A 73 3.53 8.39 -5.28
C GLN A 73 3.77 7.10 -4.50
N ALA A 74 3.58 7.13 -3.18
CA ALA A 74 3.73 5.95 -2.33
C ALA A 74 2.72 4.85 -2.70
N PHE A 75 1.49 5.22 -3.06
CA PHE A 75 0.49 4.27 -3.53
C PHE A 75 0.96 3.57 -4.81
N ILE A 76 1.43 4.32 -5.82
CA ILE A 76 1.92 3.76 -7.09
C ILE A 76 3.15 2.89 -6.88
N MET A 77 4.09 3.31 -6.03
CA MET A 77 5.28 2.53 -5.68
C MET A 77 4.94 1.23 -4.96
N GLY A 78 3.87 1.23 -4.17
CA GLY A 78 3.38 0.05 -3.48
C GLY A 78 2.63 -0.93 -4.38
N LEU A 79 2.18 -0.54 -5.57
CA LEU A 79 1.47 -1.45 -6.47
C LEU A 79 2.38 -2.54 -7.01
N ARG A 80 1.84 -3.74 -7.16
CA ARG A 80 2.51 -4.81 -7.92
C ARG A 80 2.59 -4.42 -9.41
N PRO A 81 3.67 -4.76 -10.13
CA PRO A 81 3.89 -4.36 -11.53
C PRO A 81 2.99 -5.17 -12.50
N PHE A 82 1.70 -4.86 -12.51
CA PHE A 82 0.69 -5.50 -13.36
C PHE A 82 -0.20 -4.46 -14.06
N ARG A 83 -1.33 -4.89 -14.65
CA ARG A 83 -2.20 -4.05 -15.50
C ARG A 83 -2.52 -2.68 -14.88
N PHE A 84 -2.92 -2.65 -13.62
CA PHE A 84 -3.29 -1.41 -12.94
C PHE A 84 -2.09 -0.47 -12.70
N PHE A 85 -0.94 -1.01 -12.27
CA PHE A 85 0.30 -0.25 -12.14
C PHE A 85 0.70 0.42 -13.46
N TRP A 86 0.69 -0.33 -14.57
CA TRP A 86 1.03 0.23 -15.88
C TRP A 86 0.04 1.32 -16.34
N SER A 87 -1.24 1.20 -15.99
CA SER A 87 -2.21 2.26 -16.23
C SER A 87 -1.83 3.56 -15.51
N MET A 88 -1.36 3.44 -14.26
CA MET A 88 -0.89 4.57 -13.46
C MET A 88 0.41 5.17 -13.98
N ILE A 89 1.34 4.36 -14.50
CA ILE A 89 2.58 4.87 -15.10
C ILE A 89 2.32 5.58 -16.44
N LYS A 90 1.41 5.04 -17.27
CA LYS A 90 1.05 5.64 -18.57
C LYS A 90 0.37 7.00 -18.40
N ARG A 91 -0.48 7.14 -17.39
CA ARG A 91 -1.15 8.40 -17.05
C ARG A 91 -1.03 8.66 -15.54
N PRO A 92 0.10 9.23 -15.09
CA PRO A 92 0.33 9.51 -13.68
C PRO A 92 -0.76 10.41 -13.11
N PRO A 93 -1.50 9.98 -12.06
CA PRO A 93 -2.47 10.83 -11.40
C PRO A 93 -1.75 11.95 -10.65
N THR A 94 -2.30 13.15 -10.71
CA THR A 94 -1.80 14.33 -9.99
C THR A 94 -2.64 14.64 -8.76
N THR A 95 -3.87 14.12 -8.74
CA THR A 95 -4.82 14.31 -7.64
C THR A 95 -5.36 12.97 -7.12
N VAL A 96 -5.82 12.97 -5.87
CA VAL A 96 -6.40 11.77 -5.24
C VAL A 96 -7.62 11.24 -6.00
N PRO A 97 -8.56 12.08 -6.49
CA PRO A 97 -9.67 11.60 -7.31
C PRO A 97 -9.23 10.92 -8.61
N GLU A 98 -8.23 11.47 -9.32
CA GLU A 98 -7.67 10.87 -10.53
C GLU A 98 -7.05 9.49 -10.28
N MET A 99 -6.56 9.25 -9.05
CA MET A 99 -6.07 7.94 -8.62
C MET A 99 -7.21 6.99 -8.23
N LEU A 100 -8.20 7.47 -7.45
CA LEU A 100 -9.25 6.63 -6.88
C LEU A 100 -10.31 6.19 -7.90
N GLN A 101 -10.66 7.04 -8.85
CA GLN A 101 -11.66 6.71 -9.87
C GLN A 101 -11.29 5.45 -10.68
N PRO A 102 -10.11 5.36 -11.31
CA PRO A 102 -9.69 4.14 -12.02
C PRO A 102 -9.44 2.97 -11.07
N ALA A 103 -8.99 3.20 -9.82
CA ALA A 103 -8.83 2.15 -8.82
C ALA A 103 -10.16 1.43 -8.55
N ASN A 104 -11.23 2.20 -8.34
CA ASN A 104 -12.57 1.65 -8.08
C ASN A 104 -13.12 0.86 -9.27
N GLN A 105 -12.88 1.34 -10.49
CA GLN A 105 -13.24 0.62 -11.72
C GLN A 105 -12.48 -0.71 -11.83
N TYR A 106 -11.19 -0.71 -11.53
CA TYR A 106 -10.36 -1.92 -11.55
C TYR A 106 -10.79 -2.93 -10.47
N ILE A 107 -11.06 -2.47 -9.25
CA ILE A 107 -11.56 -3.31 -8.15
C ILE A 107 -12.88 -4.00 -8.52
N ALA A 108 -13.80 -3.26 -9.16
CA ALA A 108 -15.06 -3.83 -9.64
C ALA A 108 -14.80 -4.95 -10.67
N ALA A 109 -13.87 -4.74 -11.61
CA ALA A 109 -13.49 -5.74 -12.60
C ALA A 109 -12.75 -6.96 -11.99
N GLU A 110 -11.86 -6.75 -11.01
CA GLU A 110 -11.15 -7.82 -10.30
C GLU A 110 -12.12 -8.73 -9.55
N THR A 111 -13.16 -8.15 -8.93
CA THR A 111 -14.21 -8.90 -8.22
C THR A 111 -15.02 -9.81 -9.15
N ILE A 112 -15.25 -9.38 -10.39
CA ILE A 112 -15.94 -10.18 -11.42
C ILE A 112 -15.04 -11.34 -11.89
N GLY A 113 -13.73 -11.12 -12.02
CA GLY A 113 -12.76 -12.16 -12.40
C GLY A 113 -12.56 -13.23 -11.32
N VAL A 114 -12.53 -12.84 -10.05
CA VAL A 114 -12.35 -13.76 -8.91
C VAL A 114 -13.53 -14.72 -8.77
N LYS A 115 -14.77 -14.28 -9.03
CA LYS A 115 -15.96 -15.14 -8.95
C LYS A 115 -16.03 -16.22 -10.05
N ASN A 116 -15.33 -16.02 -11.16
CA ASN A 116 -15.39 -16.91 -12.33
C ASN A 116 -14.17 -17.82 -12.48
N GLY A 117 -13.36 -18.00 -11.42
CA GLY A 117 -12.24 -18.96 -11.39
C GLY A 117 -11.12 -18.72 -12.42
N THR A 118 -11.21 -17.63 -13.18
CA THR A 118 -10.31 -17.31 -14.26
C THR A 118 -9.86 -15.88 -14.01
N ILE A 119 -8.56 -15.70 -13.71
CA ILE A 119 -7.91 -14.43 -14.03
C ILE A 119 -8.02 -14.33 -15.56
N ARG A 120 -9.12 -13.75 -16.02
CA ARG A 120 -9.40 -13.55 -17.43
C ARG A 120 -8.43 -12.47 -17.87
N CYS A 121 -7.26 -12.89 -18.36
CA CYS A 121 -6.49 -12.13 -19.30
C CYS A 121 -7.38 -11.95 -20.54
N VAL A 122 -8.25 -10.94 -20.52
CA VAL A 122 -9.00 -10.54 -21.71
C VAL A 122 -8.02 -9.80 -22.65
N PRO A 123 -8.08 -10.09 -23.97
CA PRO A 123 -6.99 -9.82 -24.91
C PRO A 123 -6.79 -8.33 -25.18
N GLU A 124 -5.64 -8.07 -25.79
CA GLU A 124 -5.14 -6.80 -26.30
C GLU A 124 -6.23 -5.92 -26.90
N LEU A 125 -6.28 -4.66 -26.45
CA LEU A 125 -6.91 -3.59 -27.23
C LEU A 125 -6.05 -3.39 -28.48
N ASN A 126 -6.52 -3.96 -29.58
CA ASN A 126 -6.11 -3.61 -30.94
C ASN A 126 -6.15 -2.08 -31.09
N ASN A 127 -5.04 -1.49 -31.53
CA ASN A 127 -5.04 -0.16 -32.13
C ASN A 127 -5.64 -0.29 -33.54
N PRO A 128 -6.70 0.43 -33.90
CA PRO A 128 -7.00 0.69 -35.30
C PRO A 128 -6.18 1.88 -35.78
N GLU A 129 -5.82 1.85 -37.06
CA GLU A 129 -5.27 2.95 -37.87
C GLU A 129 -3.74 3.11 -37.86
N ASP A 130 -3.07 2.26 -38.62
CA ASP A 130 -2.15 2.78 -39.64
C ASP A 130 -2.14 1.84 -40.86
N ASN A 131 -2.97 2.16 -41.86
CA ASN A 131 -2.80 1.66 -43.21
C ASN A 131 -3.14 2.79 -44.20
N PRO A 132 -2.14 3.45 -44.77
CA PRO A 132 -2.27 4.06 -46.07
C PRO A 132 -1.99 2.99 -47.13
N GLN A 133 -3.05 2.67 -47.86
CA GLN A 133 -3.01 1.88 -49.09
C GLN A 133 -2.18 2.63 -50.14
N ASP A 134 -1.28 1.89 -50.80
CA ASP A 134 -0.50 2.29 -51.98
C ASP A 134 -1.41 2.78 -53.12
N PRO A 135 -0.86 3.59 -54.03
CA PRO A 135 -0.38 3.00 -55.30
C PRO A 135 1.05 3.36 -55.71
#